data_AF-A0A843LJJ5-F1
#
_entry.id   AF-A0A843LJJ5-F1
#
_cell.length_a   1.000
_cell.length_b   1.000
_cell.length_c   1.000
_cell.angle_alpha   90.00
_cell.angle_beta   90.00
_cell.angle_gamma   90.00
#
_symmetry.space_group_name_H-M   'P 1'
#
loop_
_entity.id
_entity.type
_entity.pdbx_description
1 polymer ?
#
loop_
_entity_poly.entity_id
_entity_poly.type
_entity_poly.pdbx_seq_one_letter_code
_entity_poly.pdbx_strand_id
1 'polypeptide(L)'
;MDIRTVHREGGTVLSVNGRIDTTAAPELDHAILQEIDQGNRKILLDFSGVPYISSGGLRVILATAKKLKNPGDKFGLCSLSPEVFKIMKLAGFTSIFSIYPDEGEALARW
;
A
#
# COMPACT_ATOMS: atom_id res chain seq x y z
N MET A 1 9.72 4.27 -10.94
CA MET A 1 9.38 3.05 -10.17
C MET A 1 8.56 2.18 -11.12
N ASP A 2 8.18 0.96 -10.75
CA ASP A 2 7.23 0.18 -11.55
C ASP A 2 6.04 -0.20 -10.66
N ILE A 3 4.82 0.06 -11.15
CA ILE A 3 3.58 -0.24 -10.44
C ILE A 3 2.69 -1.03 -11.38
N ARG A 4 2.31 -2.23 -10.95
CA ARG A 4 1.37 -3.07 -11.66
C ARG A 4 0.09 -3.21 -10.85
N THR A 5 -1.03 -2.85 -11.45
CA THR A 5 -2.35 -3.05 -10.85
C THR A 5 -2.99 -4.35 -11.34
N VAL A 6 -3.59 -5.11 -10.43
CA VAL A 6 -4.42 -6.27 -10.75
C VAL A 6 -5.69 -6.28 -9.91
N HIS A 7 -6.84 -6.44 -10.58
CA HIS A 7 -8.13 -6.59 -9.92
C HIS A 7 -8.37 -8.07 -9.54
N ARG A 8 -8.66 -8.31 -8.27
CA ARG A 8 -9.00 -9.63 -7.69
C ARG A 8 -10.41 -9.57 -7.11
N GLU A 9 -11.00 -10.74 -6.87
CA GLU A 9 -12.33 -10.85 -6.26
C GLU A 9 -12.41 -10.16 -4.88
N GLY A 10 -11.32 -10.20 -4.09
CA GLY A 10 -11.25 -9.58 -2.77
C GLY A 10 -10.87 -8.09 -2.76
N GLY A 11 -10.37 -7.53 -3.87
CA GLY A 11 -9.89 -6.15 -3.93
C GLY A 11 -8.89 -5.88 -5.06
N THR A 12 -8.41 -4.65 -5.12
CA THR A 12 -7.40 -4.20 -6.08
C THR A 12 -6.02 -4.29 -5.46
N VAL A 13 -5.09 -4.96 -6.13
CA VAL A 13 -3.70 -5.13 -5.69
C VAL A 13 -2.80 -4.28 -6.57
N LEU A 14 -1.99 -3.41 -5.95
CA LEU A 14 -0.92 -2.66 -6.62
C LEU A 14 0.41 -3.25 -6.17
N SER A 15 1.07 -4.00 -7.04
CA SER A 15 2.44 -4.48 -6.82
C SER A 15 3.42 -3.38 -7.16
N VAL A 16 4.23 -3.00 -6.17
CA VAL A 16 5.19 -1.90 -6.28
C VAL A 16 6.60 -2.48 -6.35
N ASN A 17 7.35 -2.09 -7.38
CA ASN A 17 8.74 -2.48 -7.59
C ASN A 17 9.64 -1.25 -7.63
N GLY A 18 10.68 -1.26 -6.80
CA GLY A 18 11.65 -0.18 -6.67
C GLY A 18 11.51 0.64 -5.39
N ARG A 19 12.31 1.70 -5.29
CA ARG A 19 12.39 2.54 -4.09
C ARG A 19 11.25 3.55 -4.06
N ILE A 20 10.58 3.69 -2.92
CA ILE A 20 9.55 4.71 -2.69
C ILE A 20 10.19 5.88 -1.94
N ASP A 21 10.88 6.75 -2.67
CA ASP A 21 11.46 7.98 -2.12
C ASP A 21 10.63 9.23 -2.45
N THR A 22 11.16 10.42 -2.16
CA THR A 22 10.45 11.68 -2.41
C THR A 22 10.14 11.91 -3.89
N THR A 23 10.93 11.34 -4.81
CA THR A 23 10.74 11.49 -6.25
C THR A 23 9.73 10.49 -6.80
N ALA A 24 9.70 9.27 -6.25
CA ALA A 24 8.79 8.20 -6.66
C ALA A 24 7.43 8.25 -5.94
N ALA A 25 7.34 8.87 -4.76
CA ALA A 25 6.09 8.94 -3.99
C ALA A 25 4.90 9.54 -4.76
N PRO A 26 5.03 10.62 -5.56
CA PRO A 26 3.92 11.14 -6.35
C PRO A 26 3.38 10.14 -7.39
N GLU A 27 4.25 9.29 -7.95
CA GLU A 27 3.85 8.24 -8.90
C GLU A 27 2.98 7.18 -8.22
N LEU A 28 3.34 6.76 -7.00
CA LEU A 28 2.52 5.85 -6.19
C LEU A 28 1.18 6.48 -5.80
N ASP A 29 1.20 7.74 -5.36
CA ASP A 29 -0.03 8.46 -5.00
C ASP A 29 -0.99 8.55 -6.19
N HIS A 30 -0.47 8.89 -7.38
CA HIS A 30 -1.27 8.94 -8.59
C HIS A 30 -1.91 7.60 -8.94
N ALA A 31 -1.13 6.51 -8.94
CA ALA A 31 -1.65 5.17 -9.24
C ALA A 31 -2.76 4.74 -8.27
N ILE A 32 -2.58 5.02 -6.98
CA ILE A 32 -3.60 4.72 -5.95
C ILE A 32 -4.85 5.56 -6.18
N LEU A 33 -4.70 6.86 -6.44
CA LEU A 33 -5.84 7.76 -6.64
C LEU A 33 -6.64 7.39 -7.88
N GLN A 34 -5.99 6.97 -8.96
CA GLN A 34 -6.68 6.49 -10.15
C GLN A 34 -7.63 5.32 -9.83
N GLU A 35 -7.21 4.37 -9.01
CA GLU A 35 -8.06 3.24 -8.60
C GLU A 35 -9.20 3.71 -7.69
N ILE A 36 -8.92 4.61 -6.75
CA ILE A 36 -9.96 5.17 -5.87
C ILE A 36 -11.02 5.94 -6.69
N ASP A 37 -10.60 6.71 -7.68
CA ASP A 37 -11.46 7.52 -8.54
C ASP A 37 -12.31 6.64 -9.48
N GLN A 38 -11.83 5.44 -9.83
CA GLN A 38 -12.60 4.40 -10.53
C GLN A 38 -13.61 3.69 -9.61
N GLY A 39 -13.64 4.01 -8.31
CA GLY A 39 -14.55 3.44 -7.34
C GLY A 39 -14.00 2.22 -6.60
N ASN A 40 -12.73 1.85 -6.78
CA ASN A 40 -12.12 0.75 -6.03
C ASN A 40 -11.89 1.18 -4.58
N ARG A 41 -12.55 0.48 -3.65
CA ARG A 41 -12.56 0.80 -2.21
C ARG A 41 -11.73 -0.15 -1.34
N LYS A 42 -11.25 -1.24 -1.93
CA LYS A 42 -10.39 -2.24 -1.27
C LYS A 42 -9.04 -2.26 -1.98
N ILE A 43 -8.02 -1.62 -1.41
CA ILE A 43 -6.70 -1.43 -2.02
C ILE A 43 -5.61 -2.09 -1.19
N LEU A 44 -4.88 -3.04 -1.79
CA LEU A 44 -3.72 -3.70 -1.21
C LEU A 44 -2.46 -3.22 -1.91
N LEU A 45 -1.46 -2.78 -1.15
CA LEU A 45 -0.14 -2.52 -1.69
C LEU A 45 0.76 -3.73 -1.44
N ASP A 46 1.20 -4.39 -2.51
CA ASP A 46 2.19 -5.47 -2.41
C ASP A 46 3.60 -4.89 -2.54
N PHE A 47 4.36 -4.98 -1.45
CA PHE A 47 5.69 -4.40 -1.29
C PHE A 47 6.81 -5.44 -1.50
N SER A 48 6.50 -6.59 -2.10
CA SER A 48 7.47 -7.64 -2.41
C SER A 48 8.70 -7.12 -3.18
N GLY A 49 8.50 -6.12 -4.04
CA GLY A 49 9.54 -5.45 -4.82
C GLY A 49 10.10 -4.15 -4.21
N VAL A 50 9.77 -3.80 -2.97
CA VAL A 50 10.13 -2.52 -2.35
C VAL A 50 11.28 -2.70 -1.34
N PRO A 51 12.52 -2.31 -1.69
CA PRO A 51 13.65 -2.40 -0.79
C PRO A 51 13.73 -1.23 0.21
N TYR A 52 13.01 -0.13 -0.03
CA TYR A 52 13.11 1.09 0.76
C TYR A 52 11.89 2.00 0.62
N ILE A 53 11.55 2.69 1.71
CA ILE A 53 10.53 3.75 1.74
C ILE A 53 11.02 4.96 2.54
N SER A 54 10.79 6.18 2.03
CA SER A 54 11.08 7.43 2.72
C SER A 54 9.84 8.03 3.39
N SER A 55 10.00 9.16 4.08
CA SER A 55 8.87 9.95 4.63
C SER A 55 7.87 10.42 3.56
N GLY A 56 8.29 10.51 2.29
CA GLY A 56 7.39 10.77 1.16
C GLY A 56 6.39 9.64 0.96
N GLY A 57 6.89 8.40 0.83
CA GLY A 57 6.04 7.21 0.68
C GLY A 57 5.13 6.97 1.88
N LEU A 58 5.64 7.17 3.11
CA LEU A 58 4.81 7.05 4.32
C LEU A 58 3.65 8.06 4.33
N ARG A 59 3.86 9.28 3.84
CA ARG A 59 2.78 10.27 3.72
C ARG A 59 1.71 9.83 2.72
N VAL A 60 2.10 9.21 1.61
CA VAL A 60 1.16 8.64 0.63
C VAL A 60 0.31 7.56 1.28
N ILE A 61 0.93 6.57 1.94
CA ILE A 61 0.22 5.49 2.66
C ILE A 61 -0.80 6.05 3.65
N LEU A 62 -0.40 7.06 4.44
CA LEU A 62 -1.28 7.71 5.41
C LEU A 62 -2.43 8.47 4.74
N ALA A 63 -2.18 9.15 3.62
CA ALA A 63 -3.20 9.86 2.87
C ALA A 63 -4.22 8.90 2.24
N THR A 64 -3.75 7.78 1.69
CA THR A 64 -4.61 6.72 1.14
C THR A 64 -5.55 6.16 2.20
N ALA A 65 -5.04 5.80 3.37
CA ALA A 65 -5.88 5.28 4.45
C ALA A 65 -6.94 6.28 4.93
N LYS A 66 -6.61 7.59 4.94
CA LYS A 66 -7.60 8.62 5.26
C LYS A 66 -8.72 8.73 4.21
N LYS A 67 -8.44 8.40 2.95
CA LYS A 67 -9.42 8.36 1.85
C LYS A 67 -10.28 7.08 1.87
N LEU A 68 -9.70 5.97 2.35
CA LEU A 68 -10.33 4.65 2.49
C LEU A 68 -10.70 4.34 3.95
N LYS A 69 -11.43 5.25 4.59
CA LYS A 69 -11.78 5.16 6.03
C LYS A 69 -13.25 4.84 6.29
N ASN A 70 -14.08 4.77 5.26
CA ASN A 70 -15.51 4.55 5.44
C ASN A 70 -15.78 3.07 5.76
N PRO A 71 -16.89 2.74 6.44
CA PRO A 71 -17.28 1.36 6.64
C PRO A 71 -17.32 0.59 5.31
N GLY A 72 -16.65 -0.56 5.28
CA GLY A 72 -16.53 -1.41 4.09
C GLY A 72 -15.29 -1.14 3.22
N ASP A 73 -14.65 0.02 3.35
CA ASP A 73 -13.35 0.27 2.73
C ASP A 73 -12.27 -0.64 3.35
N LYS A 74 -11.29 -1.03 2.55
CA LYS A 74 -10.12 -1.79 3.00
C LYS A 74 -8.85 -1.15 2.46
N PHE A 75 -7.88 -0.98 3.32
CA PHE A 75 -6.53 -0.57 2.93
C PHE A 75 -5.51 -1.36 3.74
N GLY A 76 -4.49 -1.89 3.08
CA GLY A 76 -3.45 -2.66 3.73
C GLY A 76 -2.19 -2.75 2.90
N LEU A 77 -1.16 -3.31 3.51
CA LEU A 77 0.12 -3.59 2.86
C LEU A 77 0.48 -5.07 3.05
N CYS A 78 1.18 -5.68 2.11
CA CYS A 78 1.72 -7.03 2.26
C CYS A 78 3.15 -7.15 1.75
N SER A 79 3.81 -8.26 2.09
CA SER A 79 5.14 -8.62 1.58
C SER A 79 6.24 -7.59 1.88
N LEU A 80 6.16 -6.89 3.01
CA LEU A 80 7.18 -5.89 3.38
C LEU A 80 8.54 -6.57 3.59
N SER A 81 9.58 -6.02 2.98
CA SER A 81 10.95 -6.39 3.34
C SER A 81 11.25 -6.05 4.81
N PRO A 82 12.18 -6.76 5.49
CA PRO A 82 12.52 -6.48 6.88
C PRO A 82 12.94 -5.02 7.14
N GLU A 83 13.63 -4.41 6.17
CA GLU A 83 14.06 -3.01 6.26
C GLU A 83 12.86 -2.06 6.19
N VAL A 84 11.95 -2.26 5.24
CA VAL A 84 10.72 -1.46 5.13
C VAL A 84 9.84 -1.65 6.37
N PHE A 85 9.68 -2.88 6.86
CA PHE A 85 8.94 -3.15 8.09
C PHE A 85 9.54 -2.40 9.29
N LYS A 86 10.87 -2.41 9.43
CA LYS A 86 11.58 -1.67 10.49
C LYS A 86 11.32 -0.16 10.38
N ILE A 87 11.39 0.43 9.19
CA ILE A 87 11.08 1.85 8.95
C ILE A 87 9.63 2.15 9.35
N MET A 88 8.67 1.32 8.93
CA MET A 88 7.26 1.50 9.29
C MET A 88 7.03 1.37 10.79
N LYS A 89 7.70 0.42 11.46
CA LYS A 89 7.63 0.24 12.91
C LYS A 89 8.16 1.46 13.65
N LEU A 90 9.33 1.97 13.25
CA LEU A 90 9.94 3.17 13.84
C LEU A 90 9.06 4.41 13.63
N ALA A 91 8.38 4.51 12.50
CA ALA A 91 7.42 5.58 12.23
C ALA A 91 6.07 5.41 12.97
N GLY A 92 5.83 4.28 13.65
CA GLY A 92 4.58 3.98 14.33
C GLY A 92 3.44 3.53 13.41
N PHE A 93 3.74 3.12 12.18
CA PHE A 93 2.73 2.79 11.17
C PHE A 93 2.19 1.36 11.34
N THR A 94 2.97 0.46 11.93
CA THR A 94 2.57 -0.94 12.14
C THR A 94 1.37 -1.12 13.09
N SER A 95 1.03 -0.10 13.89
CA SER A 95 -0.17 -0.09 14.73
C SER A 95 -1.38 0.56 14.05
N ILE A 96 -1.19 1.18 12.90
CA ILE A 96 -2.21 1.96 12.18
C ILE A 96 -2.75 1.16 10.98
N PHE A 97 -1.89 0.42 10.30
CA PHE A 97 -2.24 -0.30 9.06
C PHE A 97 -2.27 -1.81 9.28
N SER A 98 -3.19 -2.46 8.57
CA SER A 98 -3.13 -3.91 8.42
C SER A 98 -1.96 -4.27 7.50
N ILE A 99 -0.99 -4.98 8.07
CA ILE A 99 0.18 -5.49 7.36
C ILE A 99 0.09 -7.02 7.34
N TYR A 100 0.13 -7.60 6.15
CA TYR A 100 -0.02 -9.03 5.92
C TYR A 100 1.30 -9.65 5.43
N PRO A 101 1.53 -10.95 5.64
CA PRO A 101 2.69 -11.64 5.09
C PRO A 101 2.75 -11.59 3.57
N ASP A 102 1.62 -11.82 2.90
CA ASP A 102 1.51 -11.86 1.43
C ASP A 102 0.12 -11.42 0.92
N GLU A 103 -0.04 -11.37 -0.40
CA GLU A 103 -1.31 -11.05 -1.09
C GLU A 103 -2.44 -12.02 -0.71
N GLY A 104 -2.17 -13.32 -0.63
CA GLY A 104 -3.18 -14.34 -0.38
C GLY A 104 -3.80 -14.21 1.01
N GLU A 105 -2.97 -14.04 2.04
CA GLU A 105 -3.44 -13.82 3.40
C GLU A 105 -4.24 -12.53 3.57
N ALA A 106 -3.86 -11.47 2.85
CA ALA A 106 -4.59 -10.21 2.87
C ALA A 106 -5.99 -10.38 2.28
N LEU A 107 -6.09 -10.94 1.08
CA LEU A 107 -7.35 -11.10 0.35
C LEU A 107 -8.30 -12.07 1.05
N ALA A 108 -7.79 -13.12 1.72
CA ALA A 108 -8.62 -14.05 2.50
C ALA A 108 -9.31 -13.40 3.71
N ARG A 109 -8.88 -12.21 4.14
CA ARG A 109 -9.43 -11.46 5.29
C ARG A 109 -10.34 -10.30 4.88
N TRP A 110 -10.58 -10.08 3.58
CA TRP A 110 -11.25 -8.88 3.03
C TRP A 110 -12.69 -9.09 2.58
#